data_AF-A0A086J4X4-F1
#
_entry.id   AF-A0A086J4X4-F1
#
_cell.length_a   1.000
_cell.length_b   1.000
_cell.length_c   1.000
_cell.angle_alpha   90.00
_cell.angle_beta   90.00
_cell.angle_gamma   90.00
#
_symmetry.space_group_name_H-M   'P 1'
#
loop_
_entity.id
_entity.type
_entity.pdbx_description
1 polymer ?
#
loop_
_entity_poly.entity_id
_entity_poly.type
_entity_poly.pdbx_seq_one_letter_code
_entity_poly.pdbx_strand_id
1 'polypeptide(L)'
;NSSQMVINPDGPLNFLRGYIYQKMECMYNKRFFAPEINTKYELKEDSDISYRYNHCIYTRTEQKDKAYTALSASEMDVYAEKYHNHLIELFPSPTGDITIETRGNQSFVQFLRAEETEKHALQILAMLLLFSEGVNIPIKVNNTVLEVYETDKKDQIYFEVPMVIPWLNIKENKVETFQQKKVKQMISFFQKNATNQKVLSMM
;
A
#
# COMPACT_ATOMS: atom_id res chain seq x y z
N ASN A 1 -21.46 16.14 24.48
CA ASN A 1 -20.73 17.02 23.52
C ASN A 1 -20.15 16.15 22.42
N SER A 2 -20.89 15.92 21.35
CA SER A 2 -20.36 15.28 20.14
C SER A 2 -19.58 16.35 19.39
N SER A 3 -18.25 16.33 19.50
CA SER A 3 -17.41 17.09 18.58
C SER A 3 -17.66 16.51 17.19
N GLN A 4 -18.30 17.28 16.32
CA GLN A 4 -18.57 16.88 14.96
C GLN A 4 -17.24 16.49 14.31
N MET A 5 -17.10 15.21 13.97
CA MET A 5 -15.90 14.70 13.33
C MET A 5 -15.90 15.22 11.89
N VAL A 6 -15.05 16.20 11.61
CA VAL A 6 -14.93 16.81 10.27
C VAL A 6 -13.67 16.25 9.62
N ILE A 7 -13.81 15.72 8.40
CA ILE A 7 -12.67 15.36 7.56
C ILE A 7 -11.80 16.61 7.41
N ASN A 8 -10.49 16.50 7.65
CA ASN A 8 -9.59 17.62 7.59
C ASN A 8 -9.69 18.32 6.22
N PRO A 9 -10.19 19.58 6.15
CA PRO A 9 -10.37 20.26 4.87
C PRO A 9 -9.03 20.54 4.18
N ASP A 10 -7.93 20.61 4.95
CA ASP A 10 -6.57 20.74 4.46
C ASP A 10 -5.86 19.39 4.30
N GLY A 11 -6.54 18.29 4.64
CA GLY A 11 -6.01 16.93 4.59
C GLY A 11 -6.03 16.31 3.19
N PRO A 12 -5.37 15.15 3.02
CA PRO A 12 -5.32 14.43 1.76
C PRO A 12 -6.69 13.99 1.22
N LEU A 13 -7.72 13.85 2.07
CA LEU A 13 -9.08 13.49 1.62
C LEU A 13 -9.90 14.65 1.03
N ASN A 14 -9.31 15.85 0.92
CA ASN A 14 -9.93 16.94 0.17
C ASN A 14 -10.03 16.61 -1.34
N PHE A 15 -11.24 16.69 -1.92
CA PHE A 15 -11.48 16.35 -3.33
C PHE A 15 -10.67 17.18 -4.33
N LEU A 16 -10.49 18.48 -4.08
CA LEU A 16 -9.68 19.34 -4.95
C LEU A 16 -8.21 18.91 -4.91
N ARG A 17 -7.69 18.59 -3.72
CA ARG A 17 -6.33 18.05 -3.56
C ARG A 17 -6.18 16.71 -4.29
N GLY A 18 -7.15 15.80 -4.17
CA GLY A 18 -7.14 14.55 -4.93
C GLY A 18 -7.02 14.76 -6.44
N TYR A 19 -7.77 15.73 -6.99
CA TYR A 19 -7.66 16.09 -8.42
C TYR A 19 -6.28 16.67 -8.78
N ILE A 20 -5.76 17.57 -7.95
CA ILE A 20 -4.42 18.17 -8.14
C ILE A 20 -3.33 17.09 -8.09
N TYR A 21 -3.37 16.19 -7.10
CA TYR A 21 -2.40 15.10 -6.93
C TYR A 21 -2.36 14.17 -8.13
N GLN A 22 -3.53 13.88 -8.73
CA GLN A 22 -3.61 13.11 -9.96
C GLN A 22 -2.97 13.87 -11.13
N LYS A 23 -3.26 15.17 -11.29
CA LYS A 23 -2.70 16.01 -12.37
C LYS A 23 -1.20 16.23 -12.26
N MET A 24 -0.68 16.27 -11.04
CA MET A 24 0.75 16.40 -10.76
C MET A 24 1.48 15.04 -10.72
N GLU A 25 0.76 13.95 -10.97
CA GLU A 25 1.28 12.59 -10.94
C GLU A 25 2.01 12.29 -9.61
N CYS A 26 1.49 12.79 -8.49
CA CYS A 26 2.14 12.67 -7.19
C CYS A 26 2.40 11.21 -6.81
N MET A 27 1.49 10.29 -7.16
CA MET A 27 1.70 8.86 -6.93
C MET A 27 2.85 8.29 -7.77
N TYR A 28 2.98 8.73 -9.02
CA TYR A 28 4.12 8.37 -9.86
C TYR A 28 5.44 8.82 -9.25
N ASN A 29 5.49 10.10 -8.89
CA ASN A 29 6.66 10.70 -8.28
C ASN A 29 7.02 10.07 -6.95
N LYS A 30 6.03 9.80 -6.09
CA LYS A 30 6.25 9.15 -4.79
C LYS A 30 6.73 7.70 -4.96
N ARG A 31 6.22 6.97 -5.94
CA ARG A 31 6.60 5.57 -6.16
C ARG A 31 8.00 5.40 -6.77
N PHE A 32 8.45 6.31 -7.62
CA PHE A 32 9.72 6.15 -8.35
C PHE A 32 10.85 7.06 -7.89
N PHE A 33 10.56 8.23 -7.31
CA PHE A 33 11.55 9.26 -7.02
C PHE A 33 11.60 9.71 -5.56
N ALA A 34 10.78 9.11 -4.69
CA ALA A 34 10.89 9.40 -3.26
C ALA A 34 12.28 8.95 -2.74
N PRO A 35 12.93 9.75 -1.86
CA PRO A 35 14.26 9.43 -1.34
C PRO A 35 14.30 8.13 -0.54
N GLU A 36 13.16 7.65 -0.07
CA GLU A 36 13.03 6.36 0.64
C GLU A 36 12.92 5.15 -0.31
N ILE A 37 12.86 5.36 -1.62
CA ILE A 37 12.87 4.29 -2.64
C ILE A 37 14.31 4.01 -3.08
N ASN A 38 14.78 2.81 -2.77
CA ASN A 38 16.02 2.28 -3.30
C ASN A 38 15.79 1.76 -4.73
N THR A 39 16.03 2.64 -5.70
CA THR A 39 15.83 2.35 -7.12
C THR A 39 16.85 1.34 -7.63
N LYS A 40 16.39 0.23 -8.24
CA LYS A 40 17.30 -0.72 -8.88
C LYS A 40 17.68 -0.28 -10.29
N TYR A 41 18.94 0.11 -10.47
CA TYR A 41 19.53 0.38 -11.77
C TYR A 41 20.91 -0.28 -11.91
N GLU A 42 21.42 -0.28 -13.13
CA GLU A 42 22.74 -0.74 -13.51
C GLU A 42 23.35 0.24 -14.51
N LEU A 43 24.62 0.55 -14.33
CA LEU A 43 25.42 1.35 -15.27
C LEU A 43 26.60 0.48 -15.71
N LYS A 44 26.71 0.25 -17.02
CA LYS A 44 27.78 -0.54 -17.64
C LYS A 44 28.49 0.28 -18.69
N GLU A 45 29.77 0.04 -18.90
CA GLU A 45 30.47 0.59 -20.06
C GLU A 45 30.02 -0.17 -21.32
N ASP A 46 29.79 0.57 -22.40
CA ASP A 46 29.47 0.00 -23.70
C ASP A 46 30.76 -0.44 -24.39
N SER A 47 31.06 -1.74 -24.33
CA SER A 47 32.26 -2.31 -24.92
C SER A 47 32.22 -2.38 -26.45
N ASP A 48 31.06 -2.18 -27.08
CA ASP A 48 30.87 -2.35 -28.53
C ASP A 48 31.10 -1.06 -29.33
N ILE A 49 31.28 0.10 -28.67
CA ILE A 49 31.42 1.40 -29.34
C ILE A 49 32.85 1.95 -29.19
N SER A 50 33.64 1.87 -30.26
CA SER A 50 35.05 2.31 -30.32
C SER A 50 35.27 3.81 -30.57
N TYR A 51 34.37 4.69 -30.11
CA TYR A 51 34.58 6.13 -30.22
C TYR A 51 35.35 6.70 -29.03
N ARG A 52 35.97 7.87 -29.23
CA ARG A 52 36.82 8.64 -28.29
C ARG A 52 36.18 9.04 -26.93
N TYR A 53 35.00 8.51 -26.59
CA TYR A 53 34.25 8.80 -25.38
C TYR A 53 33.74 7.50 -24.77
N ASN A 54 33.93 7.33 -23.45
CA ASN A 54 33.36 6.20 -22.71
C ASN A 54 31.82 6.28 -22.78
N HIS A 55 31.21 5.44 -23.59
CA HIS A 55 29.75 5.30 -23.62
C HIS A 55 29.32 4.42 -22.44
N CYS A 56 28.29 4.84 -21.70
CA CYS A 56 27.73 4.05 -20.63
C CYS A 56 26.28 3.67 -20.96
N ILE A 57 25.95 2.39 -20.81
CA ILE A 57 24.60 1.85 -20.89
C ILE A 57 23.97 1.94 -19.51
N TYR A 58 22.87 2.68 -19.41
CA TYR A 58 22.02 2.75 -18.23
C TYR A 58 20.82 1.81 -18.39
N THR A 59 20.63 0.89 -17.42
CA THR A 59 19.47 0.00 -17.37
C THR A 59 18.73 0.18 -16.05
N ARG A 60 17.43 0.44 -16.11
CA ARG A 60 16.54 0.51 -14.96
C ARG A 60 15.75 -0.79 -14.81
N THR A 61 15.46 -1.20 -13.57
CA THR A 61 14.56 -2.33 -13.29
C THR A 61 13.60 -1.98 -12.15
N GLU A 62 12.52 -1.29 -12.47
CA GLU A 62 11.48 -0.77 -11.57
C GLU A 62 10.86 -1.89 -10.71
N GLN A 63 10.72 -3.08 -11.29
CA GLN A 63 10.23 -4.29 -10.63
C GLN A 63 11.06 -4.70 -9.41
N LYS A 64 12.32 -4.30 -9.35
CA LYS A 64 13.28 -4.69 -8.32
C LYS A 64 13.50 -3.59 -7.29
N ASP A 65 12.71 -2.52 -7.34
CA ASP A 65 12.71 -1.48 -6.32
C ASP A 65 12.38 -2.02 -4.95
N LYS A 66 12.99 -1.41 -3.95
CA LYS A 66 12.75 -1.69 -2.55
C LYS A 66 12.67 -0.39 -1.78
N ALA A 67 12.07 -0.40 -0.60
CA ALA A 67 12.33 0.66 0.35
C ALA A 67 13.80 0.62 0.79
N TYR A 68 14.39 1.76 1.12
CA TYR A 68 15.64 1.78 1.87
C TYR A 68 15.44 1.10 3.23
N THR A 69 16.39 0.24 3.59
CA THR A 69 16.41 -0.39 4.92
C THR A 69 16.78 0.65 5.96
N ALA A 70 16.04 0.69 7.07
CA ALA A 70 16.33 1.57 8.18
C ALA A 70 17.75 1.32 8.70
N LEU A 71 18.60 2.35 8.64
CA LEU A 71 20.00 2.27 9.11
C LEU A 71 20.10 2.33 10.64
N SER A 72 19.09 2.91 11.29
CA SER A 72 19.01 3.04 12.73
C SER A 72 17.71 2.40 13.25
N ALA A 73 17.69 2.10 14.55
CA ALA A 73 16.46 1.67 15.23
C ALA A 73 15.50 2.85 15.52
N SER A 74 15.72 4.01 14.90
CA SER A 74 14.80 5.15 14.98
C SER A 74 13.39 4.70 14.55
N GLU A 75 12.40 5.02 15.37
CA GLU A 75 11.00 4.70 15.10
C GLU A 75 10.56 5.21 13.72
N MET A 76 11.09 6.37 13.31
CA MET A 76 10.72 6.99 12.03
C MET A 76 11.39 6.34 10.83
N ASP A 77 12.65 5.92 10.93
CA ASP A 77 13.32 5.22 9.84
C ASP A 77 12.60 3.88 9.59
N VAL A 78 12.24 3.18 10.66
CA VAL A 78 11.48 1.92 10.60
C VAL A 78 10.07 2.14 10.04
N TYR A 79 9.41 3.25 10.40
CA TYR A 79 8.11 3.61 9.81
C TYR A 79 8.26 3.89 8.31
N ALA A 80 9.24 4.70 7.91
CA ALA A 80 9.48 5.09 6.52
C ALA A 80 9.77 3.88 5.64
N GLU A 81 10.61 2.94 6.11
CA GLU A 81 10.86 1.67 5.42
C GLU A 81 9.55 0.88 5.23
N LYS A 82 8.77 0.69 6.29
CA LYS A 82 7.52 -0.10 6.23
C LYS A 82 6.47 0.56 5.33
N TYR A 83 6.31 1.87 5.43
CA TYR A 83 5.40 2.65 4.61
C TYR A 83 5.75 2.48 3.12
N HIS A 84 7.01 2.67 2.74
CA HIS A 84 7.41 2.57 1.34
C HIS A 84 7.39 1.13 0.82
N ASN A 85 7.63 0.13 1.67
CA ASN A 85 7.40 -1.26 1.30
C ASN A 85 5.92 -1.52 0.97
N HIS A 86 4.98 -1.06 1.81
CA HIS A 86 3.56 -1.18 1.51
C HIS A 86 3.14 -0.37 0.27
N LEU A 87 3.72 0.81 0.05
CA LEU A 87 3.51 1.61 -1.16
C LEU A 87 3.93 0.83 -2.43
N ILE A 88 5.10 0.19 -2.41
CA ILE A 88 5.59 -0.62 -3.54
C ILE A 88 4.68 -1.83 -3.80
N GLU A 89 4.15 -2.45 -2.74
CA GLU A 89 3.25 -3.60 -2.85
C GLU A 89 1.86 -3.23 -3.37
N LEU A 90 1.33 -2.07 -2.97
CA LEU A 90 0.04 -1.54 -3.43
C LEU A 90 0.10 -1.04 -4.87
N PHE A 91 1.24 -0.46 -5.25
CA PHE A 91 1.47 0.16 -6.56
C PHE A 91 2.71 -0.45 -7.23
N PRO A 92 2.65 -1.74 -7.62
CA PRO A 92 3.73 -2.40 -8.34
C PRO A 92 3.99 -1.75 -9.72
N SER A 93 5.19 -2.02 -10.26
CA SER A 93 5.55 -1.69 -11.64
C SER A 93 6.14 -2.91 -12.35
N PRO A 94 5.30 -3.86 -12.81
CA PRO A 94 5.74 -5.09 -13.47
C PRO A 94 6.28 -4.86 -14.89
N THR A 95 5.99 -3.73 -15.52
CA THR A 95 6.36 -3.43 -16.92
C THR A 95 7.01 -2.06 -17.11
N GLY A 96 7.38 -1.38 -16.01
CA GLY A 96 7.86 0.00 -16.03
C GLY A 96 6.77 1.00 -15.60
N ASP A 97 5.51 0.73 -15.95
CA ASP A 97 4.37 1.56 -15.53
C ASP A 97 3.79 1.13 -14.18
N ILE A 98 3.26 2.11 -13.43
CA ILE A 98 2.54 1.84 -12.18
C ILE A 98 1.19 1.20 -12.49
N THR A 99 0.88 0.14 -11.76
CA THR A 99 -0.42 -0.50 -11.76
C THR A 99 -0.78 -0.90 -10.34
N ILE A 100 -2.05 -1.24 -10.13
CA ILE A 100 -2.53 -1.89 -8.91
C ILE A 100 -2.62 -3.42 -9.09
N GLU A 101 -2.48 -3.88 -10.34
CA GLU A 101 -2.57 -5.29 -10.70
C GLU A 101 -1.27 -6.01 -10.36
N THR A 102 -1.36 -7.11 -9.63
CA THR A 102 -0.22 -7.99 -9.41
C THR A 102 -0.54 -9.38 -9.96
N ARG A 103 0.51 -10.10 -10.38
CA ARG A 103 0.40 -11.52 -10.74
C ARG A 103 0.44 -12.47 -9.53
N GLY A 104 0.63 -11.94 -8.31
CA GLY A 104 0.70 -12.73 -7.08
C GLY A 104 -0.68 -13.00 -6.48
N ASN A 105 -0.81 -14.07 -5.71
CA ASN A 105 -2.05 -14.58 -5.09
C ASN A 105 -2.38 -13.97 -3.70
N GLN A 106 -1.62 -12.98 -3.26
CA GLN A 106 -1.77 -12.30 -1.96
C GLN A 106 -1.86 -10.77 -2.11
N SER A 107 -2.31 -10.30 -3.27
CA SER A 107 -2.38 -8.87 -3.53
C SER A 107 -3.63 -8.25 -2.93
N PHE A 108 -3.49 -6.99 -2.52
CA PHE A 108 -4.60 -6.26 -1.92
C PHE A 108 -5.78 -6.11 -2.88
N VAL A 109 -5.53 -5.85 -4.17
CA VAL A 109 -6.59 -5.74 -5.17
C VAL A 109 -7.35 -7.06 -5.36
N GLN A 110 -6.65 -8.21 -5.37
CA GLN A 110 -7.34 -9.50 -5.43
C GLN A 110 -8.19 -9.77 -4.19
N PHE A 111 -7.69 -9.40 -3.01
CA PHE A 111 -8.49 -9.48 -1.79
C PHE A 111 -9.76 -8.63 -1.91
N LEU A 112 -9.66 -7.37 -2.37
CA LEU A 112 -10.82 -6.51 -2.57
C LEU A 112 -11.81 -7.03 -3.62
N ARG A 113 -11.33 -7.77 -4.63
CA ARG A 113 -12.17 -8.34 -5.71
C ARG A 113 -12.64 -9.77 -5.44
N ALA A 114 -12.29 -10.36 -4.30
CA ALA A 114 -12.78 -11.69 -3.95
C ALA A 114 -14.29 -11.64 -3.70
N GLU A 115 -15.03 -12.66 -4.14
CA GLU A 115 -16.51 -12.73 -4.06
C GLU A 115 -17.06 -12.34 -2.67
N GLU A 116 -16.47 -12.90 -1.61
CA GLU A 116 -16.87 -12.64 -0.22
C GLU A 116 -16.52 -11.23 0.30
N THR A 117 -15.60 -10.53 -0.38
CA THR A 117 -15.03 -9.24 0.04
C THR A 117 -15.50 -8.08 -0.83
N GLU A 118 -15.88 -8.32 -2.08
CA GLU A 118 -16.18 -7.30 -3.09
C GLU A 118 -17.27 -6.32 -2.64
N LYS A 119 -18.34 -6.83 -2.01
CA LYS A 119 -19.41 -6.01 -1.43
C LYS A 119 -18.93 -4.99 -0.38
N HIS A 120 -17.77 -5.24 0.25
CA HIS A 120 -17.17 -4.41 1.28
C HIS A 120 -15.89 -3.69 0.80
N ALA A 121 -15.52 -3.81 -0.48
CA ALA A 121 -14.25 -3.29 -1.00
C ALA A 121 -14.09 -1.78 -0.78
N LEU A 122 -15.13 -1.00 -1.08
CA LEU A 122 -15.10 0.46 -0.88
C LEU A 122 -15.03 0.83 0.61
N GLN A 123 -15.66 0.05 1.49
CA GLN A 123 -15.61 0.29 2.94
C GLN A 123 -14.21 -0.01 3.50
N ILE A 124 -13.54 -1.04 3.00
CA ILE A 124 -12.15 -1.36 3.37
C ILE A 124 -11.19 -0.28 2.86
N LEU A 125 -11.37 0.21 1.64
CA LEU A 125 -10.59 1.34 1.11
C LEU A 125 -10.81 2.61 1.93
N ALA A 126 -12.08 2.94 2.24
CA ALA A 126 -12.41 4.07 3.09
C ALA A 126 -11.79 3.95 4.48
N MET A 127 -11.80 2.75 5.07
CA MET A 127 -11.16 2.48 6.36
C MET A 127 -9.65 2.81 6.33
N LEU A 128 -8.92 2.41 5.28
CA LEU A 128 -7.49 2.74 5.15
C LEU A 128 -7.25 4.25 5.00
N LEU A 129 -8.10 4.93 4.23
CA LEU A 129 -8.06 6.39 4.07
C LEU A 129 -8.35 7.11 5.40
N LEU A 130 -9.32 6.62 6.17
CA LEU A 130 -9.66 7.19 7.48
C LEU A 130 -8.51 6.96 8.48
N PHE A 131 -7.82 5.82 8.46
CA PHE A 131 -6.61 5.65 9.27
C PHE A 131 -5.52 6.70 8.94
N SER A 132 -5.43 7.13 7.68
CA SER A 132 -4.47 8.18 7.26
C SER A 132 -4.80 9.58 7.80
N GLU A 133 -6.07 9.85 8.12
CA GLU A 133 -6.55 11.10 8.74
C GLU A 133 -6.59 11.02 10.27
N GLY A 134 -6.05 9.94 10.84
CA GLY A 134 -5.98 9.72 12.27
C GLY A 134 -7.27 9.24 12.93
N VAL A 135 -8.19 8.69 12.13
CA VAL A 135 -9.46 8.15 12.62
C VAL A 135 -9.24 6.78 13.23
N ASN A 136 -9.62 6.61 14.50
CA ASN A 136 -9.56 5.32 15.17
C ASN A 136 -10.81 4.47 14.87
N ILE A 137 -10.68 3.53 13.92
CA ILE A 137 -11.73 2.57 13.60
C ILE A 137 -11.48 1.27 14.38
N PRO A 138 -12.45 0.79 15.19
CA PRO A 138 -12.29 -0.46 15.90
C PRO A 138 -12.35 -1.63 14.91
N ILE A 139 -11.22 -2.33 14.77
CA ILE A 139 -11.11 -3.51 13.92
C ILE A 139 -10.33 -4.62 14.62
N LYS A 140 -10.61 -5.86 14.21
CA LYS A 140 -9.83 -7.05 14.54
C LYS A 140 -9.42 -7.73 13.25
N VAL A 141 -8.12 -7.86 13.02
CA VAL A 141 -7.57 -8.50 11.83
C VAL A 141 -6.65 -9.64 12.24
N ASN A 142 -6.95 -10.85 11.79
CA ASN A 142 -6.13 -12.04 12.02
C ASN A 142 -5.89 -12.80 10.71
N ASN A 143 -5.43 -14.05 10.78
CA ASN A 143 -5.11 -14.83 9.58
C ASN A 143 -6.35 -15.41 8.87
N THR A 144 -7.53 -15.34 9.50
CA THR A 144 -8.77 -15.96 9.03
C THR A 144 -9.86 -14.95 8.71
N VAL A 145 -9.93 -13.82 9.43
CA VAL A 145 -11.00 -12.84 9.29
C VAL A 145 -10.51 -11.40 9.58
N LEU A 146 -11.14 -10.45 8.89
CA LEU A 146 -11.15 -9.02 9.21
C LEU A 146 -12.56 -8.68 9.70
N GLU A 147 -12.67 -8.29 10.97
CA GLU A 147 -13.91 -7.82 11.60
C GLU A 147 -13.80 -6.31 11.81
N VAL A 148 -14.81 -5.55 11.36
CA VAL A 148 -14.95 -4.11 11.60
C VAL A 148 -16.14 -3.91 12.52
N TYR A 149 -15.96 -3.16 13.60
CA TYR A 149 -17.00 -2.94 14.60
C TYR A 149 -17.64 -1.56 14.49
N GLU A 150 -18.87 -1.47 14.97
CA GLU A 150 -19.56 -0.20 15.18
C GLU A 150 -18.85 0.63 16.25
N THR A 151 -18.75 1.94 16.04
CA THR A 151 -18.02 2.84 16.95
C THR A 151 -18.79 3.10 18.24
N ASP A 152 -20.12 3.20 18.15
CA ASP A 152 -21.00 3.56 19.26
C ASP A 152 -21.57 2.34 20.02
N LYS A 153 -21.36 1.13 19.51
CA LYS A 153 -21.94 -0.09 20.05
C LYS A 153 -20.86 -1.11 20.32
N LYS A 154 -20.60 -1.32 21.60
CA LYS A 154 -19.59 -2.25 22.06
C LYS A 154 -19.84 -3.65 21.48
N ASP A 155 -18.80 -4.21 20.86
CA ASP A 155 -18.75 -5.57 20.32
C ASP A 155 -19.77 -5.87 19.20
N GLN A 156 -20.44 -4.86 18.63
CA GLN A 156 -21.30 -5.06 17.46
C GLN A 156 -20.45 -5.02 16.17
N ILE A 157 -20.45 -6.12 15.42
CA ILE A 157 -19.80 -6.20 14.11
C ILE A 157 -20.62 -5.40 13.09
N TYR A 158 -19.96 -4.47 12.40
CA TYR A 158 -20.50 -3.72 11.27
C TYR A 158 -20.41 -4.55 9.98
N PHE A 159 -19.24 -5.13 9.70
CA PHE A 159 -19.06 -6.18 8.71
C PHE A 159 -17.85 -7.06 9.04
N GLU A 160 -17.83 -8.24 8.44
CA GLU A 160 -16.66 -9.12 8.45
C GLU A 160 -16.38 -9.66 7.06
N VAL A 161 -15.11 -9.92 6.77
CA VAL A 161 -14.66 -10.53 5.51
C VAL A 161 -13.60 -11.60 5.78
N PRO A 162 -13.61 -12.71 5.02
CA PRO A 162 -12.61 -13.76 5.18
C PRO A 162 -11.22 -13.29 4.70
N MET A 163 -10.19 -13.58 5.50
CA MET A 163 -8.78 -13.36 5.14
C MET A 163 -8.16 -14.57 4.43
N VAL A 164 -8.97 -15.58 4.13
CA VAL A 164 -8.61 -16.75 3.32
C VAL A 164 -9.47 -16.70 2.07
N ILE A 165 -8.86 -16.39 0.93
CA ILE A 165 -9.58 -16.25 -0.34
C ILE A 165 -9.24 -17.43 -1.27
N PRO A 166 -10.22 -17.91 -2.06
CA PRO A 166 -9.96 -18.88 -3.11
C PRO A 166 -9.17 -18.23 -4.25
N TRP A 167 -8.26 -19.00 -4.83
CA TRP A 167 -7.48 -18.62 -6.01
C TRP A 167 -7.44 -19.78 -6.98
N LEU A 168 -7.79 -19.52 -8.24
CA LEU A 168 -7.76 -20.52 -9.30
C LEU A 168 -6.33 -20.65 -9.83
N ASN A 169 -5.70 -21.80 -9.55
CA ASN A 169 -4.46 -22.18 -10.19
C ASN A 169 -4.75 -22.67 -11.61
N ILE A 170 -4.55 -21.78 -12.58
CA ILE A 170 -4.81 -22.06 -14.01
C ILE A 170 -3.95 -23.23 -14.53
N LYS A 171 -2.74 -23.44 -13.98
CA LYS A 171 -1.85 -24.53 -14.44
C LYS A 171 -2.35 -25.90 -14.02
N GLU A 172 -2.89 -26.02 -12.81
CA GLU A 172 -3.38 -27.29 -12.26
C GLU A 172 -4.91 -27.46 -12.38
N ASN A 173 -5.60 -26.41 -12.84
CA ASN A 173 -7.06 -26.31 -12.85
C ASN A 173 -7.69 -26.65 -11.48
N LYS A 174 -7.07 -26.16 -10.40
CA LYS A 174 -7.49 -26.38 -9.01
C LYS A 174 -7.70 -25.06 -8.30
N VAL A 175 -8.70 -25.04 -7.42
CA VAL A 175 -8.91 -23.93 -6.50
C VAL A 175 -8.10 -24.19 -5.24
N GLU A 176 -7.16 -23.30 -4.97
CA GLU A 176 -6.36 -23.28 -3.75
C GLU A 176 -6.83 -22.13 -2.86
N THR A 177 -6.64 -22.23 -1.55
CA THR A 177 -7.00 -21.16 -0.61
C THR A 177 -5.75 -20.53 -0.04
N PHE A 178 -5.69 -19.20 -0.05
CA PHE A 178 -4.53 -18.44 0.43
C PHE A 178 -4.90 -17.48 1.55
N GLN A 179 -4.17 -17.62 2.66
CA GLN A 179 -4.16 -16.62 3.73
C GLN A 179 -3.58 -15.31 3.21
N GLN A 180 -4.31 -14.21 3.34
CA GLN A 180 -3.93 -12.89 2.87
C GLN A 180 -2.99 -12.19 3.87
N LYS A 181 -1.80 -12.76 4.06
CA LYS A 181 -0.80 -12.28 5.05
C LYS A 181 -0.33 -10.86 4.79
N LYS A 182 -0.13 -10.48 3.52
CA LYS A 182 0.28 -9.13 3.11
C LYS A 182 -0.81 -8.09 3.43
N VAL A 183 -2.05 -8.41 3.10
CA VAL A 183 -3.21 -7.57 3.42
C VAL A 183 -3.33 -7.36 4.93
N LYS A 184 -3.20 -8.43 5.71
CA LYS A 184 -3.18 -8.34 7.18
C LYS A 184 -2.09 -7.38 7.66
N GLN A 185 -0.85 -7.57 7.20
CA GLN A 185 0.29 -6.74 7.60
C GLN A 185 0.03 -5.26 7.29
N MET A 186 -0.49 -4.98 6.10
CA MET A 186 -0.81 -3.63 5.65
C MET A 186 -1.92 -2.99 6.50
N ILE A 187 -3.06 -3.66 6.69
CA ILE A 187 -4.17 -3.14 7.50
C ILE A 187 -3.70 -2.90 8.94
N SER A 188 -2.98 -3.85 9.54
CA SER A 188 -2.41 -3.69 10.89
C SER A 188 -1.42 -2.53 10.96
N PHE A 189 -0.63 -2.29 9.91
CA PHE A 189 0.31 -1.17 9.84
C PHE A 189 -0.43 0.17 9.88
N PHE A 190 -1.46 0.37 9.05
CA PHE A 190 -2.22 1.61 9.05
C PHE A 190 -3.00 1.81 10.35
N GLN A 191 -3.65 0.76 10.87
CA GLN A 191 -4.35 0.81 12.16
C GLN A 191 -3.42 1.24 13.30
N LYS A 192 -2.22 0.64 13.40
CA LYS A 192 -1.26 0.95 14.46
C LYS A 192 -0.79 2.40 14.41
N ASN A 193 -0.68 2.98 13.22
CA ASN A 193 -0.15 4.33 13.04
C ASN A 193 -1.24 5.41 13.00
N ALA A 194 -2.52 5.04 12.92
CA ALA A 194 -3.63 5.98 12.88
C ALA A 194 -3.69 6.93 14.09
N THR A 195 -3.20 6.53 15.27
CA THR A 195 -3.19 7.40 16.45
C THR A 195 -1.81 7.92 16.81
N ASN A 196 -0.80 7.66 15.98
CA ASN A 196 0.57 8.07 16.24
C ASN A 196 0.79 9.54 15.81
N GLN A 197 0.80 10.44 16.79
CA GLN A 197 0.96 11.87 16.57
C GLN A 197 2.22 12.26 15.78
N LYS A 198 3.35 11.56 15.99
CA LYS A 198 4.58 11.82 15.23
C LYS A 198 4.39 11.50 13.74
N VAL A 199 3.71 10.38 13.45
CA VAL A 199 3.42 9.98 12.08
C VAL A 199 2.43 10.95 11.43
N LEU A 200 1.34 11.26 12.14
CA LEU A 200 0.32 12.19 11.63
C LEU A 200 0.88 13.60 11.36
N SER A 201 1.84 14.08 12.16
CA SER A 201 2.48 15.38 11.91
C SER A 201 3.33 15.45 10.64
N MET A 202 3.60 14.31 10.00
CA MET A 202 4.42 14.21 8.78
C MET A 202 3.59 13.97 7.51
N MET A 203 2.28 13.72 7.65
CA MET A 203 1.34 13.48 6.54
C MET A 203 0.68 14.77 6.09
#